data_AF-A0A2U1C1B8-F1
#
_entry.id   AF-A0A2U1C1B8-F1
#
_cell.length_a   1.000
_cell.length_b   1.000
_cell.length_c   1.000
_cell.angle_alpha   90.00
_cell.angle_beta   90.00
_cell.angle_gamma   90.00
#
_symmetry.space_group_name_H-M   'P 1'
#
loop_
_entity.id
_entity.type
_entity.pdbx_description
1 polymer ?
#
loop_
_entity_poly.entity_id
_entity_poly.type
_entity_poly.pdbx_seq_one_letter_code
_entity_poly.pdbx_strand_id
1 'polypeptide(L)'
;MPEITRVYKTTKDGRRLTLEDECLKSGTLPSIAYGFKRCSLKHKIGPQEKFCNNYPPCHEVWAGGKKVVKFIGYDAGEHYRSDKILLRDLADPKYSKWYPLMEWGWDREACVRAIEAAGLPQYAGGGDHRPAGALPGSVPARAGIGG
;
A
#
# COMPACT_ATOMS: atom_id res chain seq x y z
N MET A 1 -0.83 5.47 -17.32
CA MET A 1 -0.48 5.15 -15.91
C MET A 1 0.91 4.54 -15.91
N PRO A 2 1.85 4.98 -15.06
CA PRO A 2 3.18 4.38 -14.99
C PRO A 2 3.07 2.89 -14.61
N GLU A 3 4.07 2.11 -15.00
CA GLU A 3 4.14 0.70 -14.63
C GLU A 3 4.20 0.55 -13.11
N ILE A 4 3.33 -0.29 -12.54
CA ILE A 4 3.28 -0.53 -11.10
C ILE A 4 4.10 -1.78 -10.77
N THR A 5 5.26 -1.59 -10.15
CA THR A 5 6.05 -2.70 -9.61
C THR A 5 5.40 -3.23 -8.33
N ARG A 6 4.91 -4.47 -8.37
CA ARG A 6 4.36 -5.16 -7.20
C ARG A 6 5.38 -6.11 -6.62
N VAL A 7 5.58 -6.04 -5.31
CA VAL A 7 6.55 -6.86 -4.59
C VAL A 7 5.84 -7.73 -3.57
N TYR A 8 6.30 -8.98 -3.43
CA TYR A 8 5.66 -9.98 -2.57
C TYR A 8 6.68 -10.72 -1.73
N LYS A 9 6.22 -11.28 -0.61
CA LYS A 9 6.99 -12.31 0.07
C LYS A 9 6.97 -13.57 -0.80
N THR A 10 8.14 -14.14 -1.05
CA THR A 10 8.26 -15.37 -1.84
C THR A 10 8.85 -16.51 -1.02
N THR A 11 8.48 -17.73 -1.39
CA THR A 11 9.11 -18.98 -0.97
C THR A 11 10.47 -19.15 -1.66
N LYS A 12 11.24 -20.18 -1.28
CA LYS A 12 12.57 -20.46 -1.86
C LYS A 12 12.50 -20.81 -3.35
N ASP A 13 11.43 -21.50 -3.76
CA ASP A 13 11.07 -21.85 -5.14
C ASP A 13 10.42 -20.69 -5.91
N GLY A 14 10.42 -19.47 -5.37
CA GLY A 14 10.00 -18.25 -6.08
C GLY A 14 8.50 -17.98 -6.11
N ARG A 15 7.65 -18.87 -5.59
CA ARG A 15 6.20 -18.65 -5.51
C ARG A 15 5.86 -17.59 -4.46
N ARG A 16 4.77 -16.84 -4.68
CA ARG A 16 4.23 -15.91 -3.68
C ARG A 16 3.78 -16.70 -2.45
N LEU A 17 4.26 -16.29 -1.28
CA LEU A 17 3.80 -16.75 0.02
C LEU A 17 2.82 -15.72 0.58
N THR A 18 1.56 -16.09 0.75
CA THR A 18 0.54 -15.22 1.34
C THR A 18 0.45 -15.42 2.86
N LEU A 19 -0.19 -14.48 3.55
CA LEU A 19 -0.54 -14.64 4.96
C LEU A 19 -1.54 -15.81 5.15
N GLU A 20 -2.47 -15.97 4.22
CA GLU A 20 -3.46 -17.06 4.22
C GLU A 20 -2.77 -18.43 4.16
N ASP A 21 -1.82 -18.61 3.24
CA ASP A 21 -1.04 -19.86 3.11
C ASP A 21 -0.38 -20.25 4.44
N GLU A 22 0.17 -19.26 5.15
CA GLU A 22 0.83 -19.50 6.43
C GLU A 22 -0.17 -19.92 7.49
N CYS A 23 -1.28 -19.18 7.64
CA CYS A 23 -2.33 -19.47 8.61
C CYS A 23 -2.94 -20.86 8.39
N LEU A 24 -3.21 -21.22 7.13
CA LEU A 24 -3.71 -22.56 6.78
C LEU A 24 -2.69 -23.65 7.09
N LYS A 25 -1.41 -23.42 6.79
CA LYS A 25 -0.34 -24.41 7.04
C LYS A 25 -0.06 -24.62 8.53
N SER A 26 -0.08 -23.55 9.33
CA SER A 26 0.21 -23.63 10.77
C SER A 26 -1.01 -23.93 11.62
N GLY A 27 -2.23 -23.85 11.07
CA GLY A 27 -3.46 -23.95 11.84
C GLY A 27 -3.61 -22.82 12.87
N THR A 28 -3.06 -21.63 12.58
CA THR A 28 -3.10 -20.48 13.49
C THR A 28 -3.68 -19.25 12.83
N LEU A 29 -4.28 -18.38 13.66
CA LEU A 29 -4.77 -17.09 13.19
C LEU A 29 -3.60 -16.15 12.83
N PRO A 30 -3.85 -15.10 12.03
CA PRO A 30 -2.86 -14.06 11.80
C PRO A 30 -2.32 -13.49 13.11
N SER A 31 -1.04 -13.07 13.12
CA SER A 31 -0.35 -12.62 14.34
C SER A 31 -1.06 -11.48 15.08
N ILE A 32 -1.89 -10.71 14.37
CA ILE A 32 -2.68 -9.61 14.94
C ILE A 32 -3.74 -10.11 15.95
N ALA A 33 -4.27 -11.32 15.76
CA ALA A 33 -5.21 -11.94 16.70
C ALA A 33 -4.56 -12.17 18.08
N TYR A 34 -3.23 -12.23 18.12
CA TYR A 34 -2.44 -12.39 19.34
C TYR A 34 -1.72 -11.08 19.74
N GLY A 35 -2.13 -9.92 19.19
CA GLY A 35 -1.53 -8.62 19.49
C GLY A 35 -0.19 -8.33 18.81
N PHE A 36 0.31 -9.22 17.95
CA PHE A 36 1.61 -9.06 17.29
C PHE A 36 1.51 -8.49 15.87
N LYS A 37 2.56 -7.78 15.42
CA LYS A 37 2.67 -7.20 14.06
C LYS A 37 3.58 -7.98 13.11
N ARG A 38 3.92 -9.23 13.46
CA ARG A 38 4.86 -10.09 12.71
C ARG A 38 4.44 -10.29 11.26
N CYS A 39 3.14 -10.49 11.00
CA CYS A 39 2.63 -10.66 9.63
C CYS A 39 2.87 -9.42 8.76
N SER A 40 2.63 -8.21 9.29
CA SER A 40 2.87 -6.96 8.55
C SER A 40 4.36 -6.76 8.26
N LEU A 41 5.24 -7.06 9.22
CA LEU A 41 6.68 -7.00 9.00
C LEU A 41 7.10 -7.97 7.88
N LYS A 42 6.63 -9.21 7.91
CA LYS A 42 7.00 -10.26 6.96
C LYS A 42 6.44 -10.06 5.55
N HIS A 43 5.19 -9.63 5.44
CA HIS A 43 4.43 -9.64 4.17
C HIS A 43 4.28 -8.25 3.54
N LYS A 44 4.51 -7.17 4.29
CA LYS A 44 4.39 -5.78 3.78
C LYS A 44 5.74 -5.10 3.75
N ILE A 45 6.39 -4.99 4.90
CA ILE A 45 7.66 -4.26 5.05
C ILE A 45 8.81 -5.03 4.39
N GLY A 46 8.96 -6.32 4.70
CA GLY A 46 10.05 -7.16 4.19
C GLY A 46 10.18 -7.18 2.67
N PRO A 47 9.11 -7.37 1.89
CA PRO A 47 9.19 -7.34 0.43
C PRO A 47 9.59 -5.98 -0.14
N GLN A 48 9.07 -4.88 0.44
CA GLN A 48 9.43 -3.51 0.03
C GLN A 48 10.90 -3.21 0.35
N GLU A 49 11.37 -3.59 1.54
CA GLU A 49 12.77 -3.43 1.92
C GLU A 49 13.68 -4.30 1.05
N LYS A 50 13.30 -5.55 0.77
CA LYS A 50 14.06 -6.40 -0.15
C LYS A 50 14.18 -5.74 -1.52
N PHE A 51 13.10 -5.18 -2.05
CA PHE A 51 13.12 -4.47 -3.31
C PHE A 51 14.06 -3.26 -3.27
N CYS A 52 13.88 -2.33 -2.33
CA CYS A 52 14.73 -1.14 -2.24
C CYS A 52 16.21 -1.50 -2.01
N ASN A 53 16.50 -2.52 -1.20
CA ASN A 53 17.86 -2.99 -0.97
C ASN A 53 18.49 -3.69 -2.18
N ASN A 54 17.77 -3.93 -3.27
CA ASN A 54 18.30 -4.51 -4.52
C ASN A 54 18.00 -3.62 -5.73
N TYR A 55 17.49 -2.40 -5.51
CA TYR A 55 17.18 -1.46 -6.57
C TYR A 55 18.28 -0.40 -6.64
N PRO A 56 19.11 -0.36 -7.70
CA PRO A 56 20.28 0.53 -7.76
C PRO A 56 19.98 2.01 -7.45
N PRO A 57 18.86 2.61 -7.92
CA PRO A 57 18.53 3.99 -7.58
C PRO A 57 18.37 4.24 -6.07
N CYS A 58 17.91 3.26 -5.29
CA CYS A 58 17.85 3.40 -3.83
C CYS A 58 19.26 3.40 -3.21
N HIS A 59 20.20 2.61 -3.76
CA HIS A 59 21.58 2.59 -3.29
C HIS A 59 22.28 3.92 -3.54
N GLU A 60 22.07 4.52 -4.72
CA GLU A 60 22.63 5.83 -5.07
C GLU A 60 22.16 6.91 -4.08
N VAL A 61 20.86 6.92 -3.73
CA VAL A 61 20.30 7.84 -2.74
C VAL A 61 20.97 7.66 -1.38
N TRP A 62 21.12 6.42 -0.90
CA TRP A 62 21.76 6.14 0.38
C TRP A 62 23.26 6.43 0.40
N ALA A 63 23.96 6.14 -0.71
CA ALA A 63 25.38 6.45 -0.86
C ALA A 63 25.64 7.96 -0.82
N GLY A 64 24.69 8.77 -1.31
CA GLY A 64 24.69 10.22 -1.17
C GLY A 64 24.29 10.74 0.22
N GLY A 65 24.12 9.88 1.22
CA GLY A 65 23.71 10.26 2.57
C GLY A 65 22.25 10.71 2.70
N LYS A 66 21.44 10.48 1.66
CA LYS A 66 20.02 10.86 1.62
C LYS A 66 19.13 9.65 1.94
N LYS A 67 17.86 9.92 2.20
CA LYS A 67 16.83 8.89 2.45
C LYS A 67 15.92 8.74 1.25
N VAL A 68 15.45 7.52 0.99
CA VAL A 68 14.41 7.25 0.00
C VAL A 68 13.06 7.69 0.57
N VAL A 69 12.34 8.55 -0.16
CA VAL A 69 11.05 9.09 0.27
C VAL A 69 9.92 8.10 -0.07
N LYS A 70 9.17 7.67 0.94
CA LYS A 70 7.95 6.86 0.78
C LYS A 70 6.72 7.75 0.82
N PHE A 71 5.97 7.75 -0.27
CA PHE A 71 4.72 8.50 -0.38
C PHE A 71 3.59 7.66 0.23
N ILE A 72 2.91 8.20 1.23
CA ILE A 72 1.84 7.51 1.96
C ILE A 72 0.52 8.25 1.72
N GLY A 73 -0.46 7.55 1.17
CA GLY A 73 -1.80 8.09 0.91
C GLY A 73 -2.75 7.94 2.08
N TYR A 74 -2.44 8.58 3.21
CA TYR A 74 -3.41 8.80 4.28
C TYR A 74 -4.13 10.12 4.03
N ASP A 75 -5.45 10.15 4.12
CA ASP A 75 -6.21 11.38 3.91
C ASP A 75 -6.03 12.37 5.09
N ALA A 76 -6.44 13.61 4.88
CA ALA A 76 -6.29 14.69 5.85
C ALA A 76 -7.02 14.45 7.20
N GLY A 77 -7.98 13.51 7.26
CA GLY A 77 -8.62 13.11 8.52
C GLY A 77 -7.83 12.12 9.37
N GLU A 78 -6.73 11.56 8.84
CA GLU A 78 -6.05 10.40 9.43
C GLU A 78 -4.73 10.72 10.16
N HIS A 79 -4.51 11.95 10.64
CA HIS A 79 -3.24 12.38 11.25
C HIS A 79 -2.76 11.46 12.40
N TYR A 80 -3.69 10.88 13.16
CA TYR A 80 -3.37 9.92 14.22
C TYR A 80 -2.49 8.74 13.72
N ARG A 81 -2.57 8.38 12.43
CA ARG A 81 -1.79 7.29 11.81
C ARG A 81 -0.34 7.69 11.58
N SER A 82 -0.06 8.93 11.19
CA SER A 82 1.30 9.46 11.05
C SER A 82 1.92 9.74 12.41
N ASP A 83 1.16 10.34 13.32
CA ASP A 83 1.67 10.76 14.64
C ASP A 83 2.16 9.57 15.46
N LYS A 84 1.40 8.47 15.41
CA LYS A 84 1.73 7.21 16.10
C LYS A 84 3.11 6.64 15.75
N ILE A 85 3.66 6.97 14.59
CA ILE A 85 4.91 6.40 14.08
C ILE A 85 6.01 7.43 13.82
N LEU A 86 5.74 8.71 14.09
CA LEU A 86 6.61 9.83 13.77
C LEU A 86 8.05 9.63 14.28
N LEU A 87 8.22 9.33 15.58
CA LEU A 87 9.54 9.14 16.17
C LEU A 87 10.32 7.98 15.51
N ARG A 88 9.62 6.88 15.20
CA ARG A 88 10.23 5.73 14.53
C ARG A 88 10.67 6.09 13.12
N ASP A 89 9.87 6.88 12.41
CA ASP A 89 10.16 7.27 11.03
C ASP A 89 11.28 8.31 10.95
N LEU A 90 11.34 9.25 11.90
CA LEU A 90 12.45 10.20 12.01
C LEU A 90 13.79 9.47 12.26
N ALA A 91 13.75 8.42 13.09
CA ALA A 91 14.91 7.59 13.40
C ALA A 91 15.32 6.61 12.28
N ASP A 92 14.51 6.42 11.23
CA ASP A 92 14.84 5.48 10.15
C ASP A 92 16.01 6.02 9.31
N PRO A 93 17.15 5.31 9.21
CA PRO A 93 18.32 5.83 8.50
C PRO A 93 18.19 5.76 6.98
N LYS A 94 17.27 4.96 6.44
CA LYS A 94 17.14 4.67 5.00
C LYS A 94 15.96 5.37 4.37
N TYR A 95 14.89 5.60 5.12
CA TYR A 95 13.62 6.08 4.58
C TYR A 95 13.12 7.31 5.31
N SER A 96 12.48 8.20 4.56
CA SER A 96 11.57 9.21 5.09
C SER A 96 10.18 8.97 4.53
N LYS A 97 9.15 9.53 5.17
CA LYS A 97 7.78 9.46 4.67
C LYS A 97 7.27 10.85 4.33
N TRP A 98 6.50 10.92 3.26
CA TRP A 98 5.76 12.10 2.88
C TRP A 98 4.27 11.76 2.77
N TYR A 99 3.44 12.66 3.30
CA TYR A 99 1.99 12.51 3.44
C TYR A 99 1.29 13.62 2.63
N PRO A 100 1.33 13.56 1.28
CA PRO A 100 0.90 14.66 0.44
C PRO A 100 -0.58 15.01 0.62
N LEU A 101 -1.45 14.01 0.80
CA LEU A 101 -2.89 14.26 0.96
C LEU A 101 -3.21 14.98 2.27
N MET A 102 -2.44 14.74 3.34
CA MET A 102 -2.53 15.51 4.58
C MET A 102 -2.06 16.95 4.38
N GLU A 103 -0.90 17.14 3.72
CA GLU A 103 -0.35 18.47 3.44
C GLU A 103 -1.28 19.32 2.56
N TRP A 104 -1.93 18.70 1.58
CA TRP A 104 -2.87 19.36 0.69
C TRP A 104 -4.27 19.55 1.30
N GLY A 105 -4.53 19.01 2.49
CA GLY A 105 -5.86 19.05 3.10
C GLY A 105 -6.91 18.20 2.36
N TRP A 106 -6.48 17.16 1.64
CA TRP A 106 -7.37 16.29 0.89
C TRP A 106 -7.95 15.21 1.80
N ASP A 107 -9.21 15.37 2.14
CA ASP A 107 -10.02 14.33 2.77
C ASP A 107 -10.42 13.23 1.76
N ARG A 108 -11.17 12.24 2.24
CA ARG A 108 -11.64 11.13 1.42
C ARG A 108 -12.44 11.60 0.20
N GLU A 109 -13.31 12.60 0.35
CA GLU A 109 -14.15 13.08 -0.74
C GLU A 109 -13.35 13.84 -1.80
N ALA A 110 -12.41 14.67 -1.36
CA ALA A 110 -11.48 15.36 -2.24
C ALA A 110 -10.66 14.36 -3.08
N CYS A 111 -10.20 13.27 -2.45
CA CYS A 111 -9.52 12.18 -3.16
C CYS A 111 -10.43 11.52 -4.21
N VAL A 112 -11.69 11.23 -3.87
CA VAL A 112 -12.66 10.63 -4.79
C VAL A 112 -12.90 11.55 -5.99
N ARG A 113 -13.17 12.84 -5.74
CA ARG A 113 -13.37 13.85 -6.81
C ARG A 113 -12.14 13.97 -7.72
N ALA A 114 -10.94 13.94 -7.16
CA ALA A 114 -9.70 14.02 -7.94
C ALA A 114 -9.51 12.79 -8.84
N ILE A 115 -9.82 11.58 -8.33
CA ILE A 115 -9.75 10.34 -9.11
C ILE A 115 -10.77 10.37 -10.26
N GLU A 116 -12.02 10.80 -9.98
CA GLU A 116 -13.08 10.93 -10.99
C GLU A 116 -12.72 11.96 -12.07
N ALA A 117 -12.24 13.13 -11.67
CA ALA A 117 -11.81 14.19 -12.59
C ALA A 117 -10.65 13.75 -13.49
N ALA A 118 -9.77 12.88 -12.98
CA ALA A 118 -8.67 12.30 -13.75
C ALA A 118 -9.11 11.11 -14.65
N GLY A 119 -10.38 10.70 -14.61
CA GLY A 119 -10.89 9.54 -15.33
C GLY A 119 -10.26 8.22 -14.86
N LEU A 120 -9.76 8.16 -13.63
CA LEU A 120 -9.10 6.98 -13.08
C LEU A 120 -10.13 6.04 -12.42
N PRO A 121 -9.92 4.71 -12.47
CA PRO A 121 -10.84 3.78 -11.84
C PRO A 121 -10.83 3.94 -10.31
N GLN A 122 -12.02 3.97 -9.71
CA GLN A 122 -12.16 3.92 -8.26
C GLN A 122 -11.76 2.53 -7.75
N TYR A 123 -10.96 2.51 -6.68
CA TYR A 123 -10.56 1.26 -6.06
C TYR A 123 -11.72 0.70 -5.21
N ALA A 124 -12.24 -0.47 -5.58
CA ALA A 124 -13.35 -1.14 -4.88
C ALA A 124 -12.97 -1.81 -3.54
N GLY A 125 -11.75 -1.57 -3.04
CA GLY A 125 -11.22 -2.13 -1.80
C GLY A 125 -10.22 -3.26 -2.01
N GLY A 126 -9.33 -3.43 -1.03
CA GLY A 126 -8.42 -4.57 -0.97
C GLY A 126 -7.39 -4.49 0.15
N GLY A 127 -7.25 -5.63 0.83
CA GLY A 127 -6.25 -5.93 1.84
C GLY A 127 -5.40 -7.12 1.40
N ASP A 128 -4.95 -7.94 2.34
CA ASP A 128 -4.08 -9.11 2.05
C ASP A 128 -4.82 -10.23 1.29
N HIS A 129 -6.11 -10.07 1.02
CA HIS A 129 -6.93 -10.95 0.19
C HIS A 129 -6.52 -10.79 -1.29
N ARG A 130 -6.63 -11.86 -2.10
CA ARG A 130 -6.55 -11.72 -3.57
C ARG A 130 -7.48 -10.57 -3.99
N PRO A 131 -7.11 -9.73 -4.98
CA PRO A 131 -8.08 -8.80 -5.53
C PRO A 131 -9.29 -9.65 -5.91
N ALA A 132 -10.44 -9.35 -5.30
CA ALA A 132 -11.69 -9.88 -5.80
C ALA A 132 -11.68 -9.51 -7.28
N GLY A 133 -11.84 -10.50 -8.16
CA GLY A 133 -12.10 -10.22 -9.57
C GLY A 133 -13.19 -9.17 -9.63
N ALA A 134 -13.09 -8.24 -10.60
CA ALA A 134 -14.08 -7.20 -10.82
C ALA A 134 -15.49 -7.76 -10.58
N LEU A 135 -16.24 -7.16 -9.66
CA LEU A 135 -17.63 -7.55 -9.42
C LEU A 135 -18.35 -7.55 -10.77
N PRO A 136 -18.95 -8.67 -11.21
CA PRO A 136 -19.75 -8.66 -12.42
C PRO A 136 -20.99 -7.81 -12.16
N GLY A 137 -21.13 -6.70 -12.89
CA GLY A 137 -22.37 -5.92 -12.92
C GLY A 137 -22.26 -4.47 -12.43
N SER A 138 -21.37 -3.67 -13.03
CA SER A 138 -21.72 -2.25 -13.22
C SER A 138 -22.57 -2.15 -14.48
N VAL A 139 -23.89 -2.06 -14.28
CA VAL A 139 -24.84 -1.71 -15.34
C VAL A 139 -24.50 -0.28 -15.78
N PRO A 140 -24.25 0.01 -17.07
CA PRO A 140 -24.06 1.39 -17.51
C PRO A 140 -25.38 2.15 -17.36
N ALA A 141 -25.32 3.31 -16.71
CA ALA A 141 -26.42 4.24 -16.63
C ALA A 141 -26.78 4.76 -18.04
N ARG A 142 -28.01 4.48 -18.45
CA ARG A 142 -28.86 5.18 -19.43
C ARG A 142 -28.26 5.52 -20.81
N ALA A 143 -28.68 4.77 -21.82
CA ALA A 143 -28.93 5.35 -23.14
C ALA A 143 -30.23 6.19 -23.05
N GLY A 144 -30.10 7.51 -23.21
CA GLY A 144 -31.25 8.38 -23.45
C GLY A 144 -31.84 8.05 -24.82
N ILE A 145 -33.14 7.78 -24.84
CA ILE A 145 -33.94 7.74 -26.07
C ILE A 145 -34.79 8.99 -26.05
N GLY A 146 -34.64 9.82 -27.08
CA GLY A 146 -35.44 11.01 -27.26
C GLY A 146 -36.92 10.71 -27.49
N GLY A 147 -37.72 11.72 -27.17
CA GLY A 147 -39.15 11.86 -27.39
C GLY A 147 -39.56 13.23 -26.89
#